data_AF-A0A7C3K8B4-F1
#
_entry.id   AF-A0A7C3K8B4-F1
#
_cell.length_a   1.000
_cell.length_b   1.000
_cell.length_c   1.000
_cell.angle_alpha   90.00
_cell.angle_beta   90.00
_cell.angle_gamma   90.00
#
_symmetry.space_group_name_H-M   'P 1'
#
loop_
_entity.id
_entity.type
_entity.pdbx_description
1 polymer ?
#
loop_
_entity_poly.entity_id
_entity_poly.type
_entity_poly.pdbx_seq_one_letter_code
_entity_poly.pdbx_strand_id
1 'polypeptide(L)'
;MIDASFFFCETPECDVVYYAEGGRRLFDKDDLTVRVGVKERDDPVPVCYCFGHSERDIVEDVQTHGRSTIYEAIKDNVRAGLCACEVTNPSGRCCLGNVQKAIQKARPEVPAVGLHRVRAGGPR
;
A
#
# COMPACT_ATOMS: atom_id res chain seq x y z
N MET A 1 19.18 -17.96 22.92
CA MET A 1 19.10 -17.03 21.78
C MET A 1 17.81 -16.26 21.98
N ILE A 2 17.84 -14.94 22.19
CA ILE A 2 16.60 -14.17 22.32
C ILE A 2 16.14 -13.90 20.89
N ASP A 3 15.17 -14.68 20.41
CA ASP A 3 14.38 -14.33 19.23
C ASP A 3 13.57 -13.08 19.60
N ALA A 4 14.15 -11.90 19.38
CA ALA A 4 13.46 -10.65 19.61
C ALA A 4 12.39 -10.50 18.52
N SER A 5 11.12 -10.59 18.91
CA SER A 5 10.00 -10.25 18.03
C SER A 5 10.03 -8.76 17.71
N PHE A 6 10.16 -8.45 16.43
CA PHE A 6 10.02 -7.10 15.90
C PHE A 6 8.63 -6.89 15.29
N PHE A 7 8.12 -5.69 15.44
CA PHE A 7 6.83 -5.27 14.89
C PHE A 7 7.04 -4.09 13.94
N PHE A 8 6.22 -4.03 12.89
CA PHE A 8 6.22 -2.95 11.92
C PHE A 8 5.18 -1.89 12.30
N CYS A 9 5.60 -0.62 12.37
CA CYS A 9 4.70 0.49 12.63
C CYS A 9 4.03 0.96 11.33
N GLU A 10 2.72 0.81 11.23
CA GLU A 10 1.95 1.20 10.04
C GLU A 10 1.52 2.68 10.00
N THR A 11 1.74 3.42 11.10
CA THR A 11 1.30 4.82 11.20
C THR A 11 2.15 5.72 10.31
N PRO A 12 1.57 6.43 9.31
CA PRO A 12 2.36 7.21 8.36
C PRO A 12 3.18 8.34 8.99
N GLU A 13 2.61 9.02 10.00
CA GLU A 13 3.24 10.17 10.70
C GLU A 13 4.27 9.78 11.76
N CYS A 14 4.56 8.48 11.91
CA CYS A 14 5.51 7.98 12.90
C CYS A 14 6.81 7.60 12.20
N ASP A 15 7.91 8.25 12.55
CA ASP A 15 9.23 8.00 11.92
C ASP A 15 9.76 6.59 12.20
N VAL A 16 9.31 5.95 13.28
CA VAL A 16 9.66 4.56 13.61
C VAL A 16 9.10 3.63 12.54
N VAL A 17 9.95 2.75 12.02
CA VAL A 17 9.60 1.65 11.11
C VAL A 17 9.43 0.35 11.89
N TYR A 18 10.45 -0.06 12.65
CA TYR A 18 10.41 -1.27 13.45
C TYR A 18 10.60 -0.99 14.94
N TYR A 19 9.94 -1.79 15.77
CA TYR A 19 10.16 -1.76 17.22
C TYR A 19 10.18 -3.18 17.79
N ALA A 20 11.06 -3.41 18.76
CA ALA A 20 11.08 -4.67 19.50
C ALA A 20 9.95 -4.75 20.53
N GLU A 21 9.56 -5.96 20.92
CA GLU A 21 8.67 -6.18 22.05
C GLU A 21 9.15 -5.41 23.30
N GLY A 22 8.24 -4.64 23.90
CA GLY A 22 8.55 -3.77 25.04
C GLY A 22 9.27 -2.45 24.70
N GLY A 23 9.44 -2.10 23.41
CA GLY A 23 9.85 -0.76 22.95
C GLY A 23 11.33 -0.41 23.19
N ARG A 24 12.16 -1.39 23.58
CA ARG A 24 13.56 -1.14 23.99
C ARG A 24 14.53 -0.91 22.82
N ARG A 25 14.10 -1.23 21.59
CA ARG A 25 14.85 -1.03 20.35
C ARG A 25 13.89 -0.51 19.31
N LEU A 26 14.24 0.61 18.68
CA LEU A 26 13.50 1.27 17.63
C LEU A 26 14.43 1.40 16.43
N PHE A 27 13.88 1.25 15.24
CA PHE A 27 14.56 1.57 13.98
C PHE A 27 13.66 2.52 13.20
N ASP A 28 14.21 3.63 12.76
CA ASP A 28 13.51 4.61 11.93
C ASP A 28 13.88 4.47 10.45
N LYS A 29 13.49 5.45 9.64
CA LYS A 29 13.75 5.44 8.18
C LYS A 29 15.24 5.48 7.86
N ASP A 30 16.05 6.19 8.65
CA ASP A 30 17.46 6.41 8.38
C ASP A 30 18.32 5.18 8.73
N ASP A 31 17.78 4.28 9.56
CA ASP A 31 18.37 2.98 9.87
C ASP A 31 18.20 1.94 8.75
N LEU A 32 17.33 2.21 7.76
CA LEU A 32 16.97 1.25 6.71
C LEU A 32 17.62 1.58 5.37
N THR A 33 18.03 0.54 4.64
CA THR A 33 18.61 0.69 3.30
C THR A 33 17.57 0.90 2.19
N VAL A 34 16.29 0.86 2.53
CA VAL A 34 15.17 1.00 1.60
C VAL A 34 14.20 2.07 2.09
N ARG A 35 13.63 2.85 1.16
CA ARG A 35 12.54 3.77 1.48
C ARG A 35 11.29 2.99 1.85
N VAL A 36 10.60 3.39 2.90
CA VAL A 36 9.44 2.67 3.43
C VAL A 36 8.19 3.42 3.03
N GLY A 37 7.50 2.96 1.98
CA GLY A 37 6.39 3.69 1.34
C GLY A 37 5.31 4.26 2.26
N VAL A 38 4.90 3.55 3.33
CA VAL A 38 3.91 4.10 4.28
C VAL A 38 4.42 5.32 5.06
N LYS A 39 5.73 5.53 5.08
CA LYS A 39 6.46 6.63 5.76
C LYS A 39 6.95 7.71 4.80
N GLU A 40 6.61 7.61 3.51
CA GLU A 40 7.04 8.58 2.50
C GLU A 40 5.89 9.52 2.11
N ARG A 41 6.20 10.81 2.03
CA ARG A 41 5.31 11.86 1.50
C ARG A 41 5.68 12.25 0.07
N ASP A 42 6.97 12.16 -0.26
CA ASP A 42 7.54 12.57 -1.54
C ASP A 42 7.95 11.37 -2.38
N ASP A 43 7.83 11.53 -3.70
CA ASP A 43 8.20 10.48 -4.64
C ASP A 43 9.71 10.14 -4.63
N PRO A 44 10.09 8.90 -4.98
CA PRO A 44 9.19 7.74 -5.12
C PRO A 44 8.64 7.26 -3.77
N VAL A 45 7.33 6.98 -3.73
CA VAL A 45 6.67 6.25 -2.64
C VAL A 45 6.59 4.75 -3.03
N PRO A 46 7.45 3.85 -2.49
CA PRO A 46 7.47 2.46 -2.95
C PRO A 46 6.23 1.68 -2.52
N VAL A 47 5.62 0.94 -3.45
CA VAL A 47 4.40 0.15 -3.20
C VAL A 47 4.66 -1.35 -3.37
N CYS A 48 5.35 -1.74 -4.45
CA CYS A 48 5.74 -3.13 -4.71
C CYS A 48 7.27 -3.26 -4.74
N TYR A 49 7.84 -3.81 -3.67
CA TYR A 49 9.29 -3.96 -3.53
C TYR A 49 9.86 -5.10 -4.38
N CYS A 50 9.06 -6.13 -4.69
CA CYS A 50 9.49 -7.26 -5.51
C CYS A 50 9.77 -6.86 -6.97
N PHE A 51 8.96 -5.93 -7.51
CA PHE A 51 8.99 -5.56 -8.93
C PHE A 51 9.28 -4.07 -9.16
N GLY A 52 9.63 -3.33 -8.10
CA GLY A 52 10.11 -1.95 -8.18
C GLY A 52 9.06 -0.90 -8.54
N HIS A 53 7.78 -1.12 -8.23
CA HIS A 53 6.72 -0.15 -8.55
C HIS A 53 6.44 0.81 -7.39
N SER A 54 6.37 2.09 -7.72
CA SER A 54 5.96 3.20 -6.86
C SER A 54 4.47 3.52 -6.99
N GLU A 55 3.95 4.35 -6.09
CA GLU A 55 2.58 4.88 -6.17
C GLU A 55 2.37 5.67 -7.48
N ARG A 56 3.34 6.50 -7.86
CA ARG A 56 3.31 7.28 -9.10
C ARG A 56 3.15 6.37 -10.32
N ASP A 57 3.96 5.31 -10.43
CA ASP A 57 3.88 4.37 -11.56
C ASP A 57 2.47 3.80 -11.71
N ILE A 58 1.84 3.40 -10.59
CA ILE A 58 0.50 2.82 -10.57
C ILE A 58 -0.55 3.86 -10.97
N VAL A 59 -0.42 5.10 -10.48
CA VAL A 59 -1.35 6.19 -10.80
C VAL A 59 -1.27 6.55 -12.29
N GLU A 60 -0.07 6.72 -12.83
CA GLU A 60 0.17 7.03 -14.25
C GLU A 60 -0.33 5.90 -15.17
N ASP A 61 -0.09 4.64 -14.81
CA ASP A 61 -0.58 3.46 -15.52
C ASP A 61 -2.12 3.45 -15.60
N VAL A 62 -2.82 3.73 -14.50
CA VAL A 62 -4.28 3.84 -14.48
C VAL A 62 -4.78 5.01 -15.34
N GLN A 63 -4.14 6.17 -15.26
CA GLN A 63 -4.52 7.34 -16.05
C GLN A 63 -4.31 7.11 -17.55
N THR A 64 -3.28 6.36 -17.92
CA THR A 64 -2.94 6.05 -19.32
C THR A 64 -3.86 5.00 -19.91
N HIS A 65 -4.19 3.94 -19.15
CA HIS A 65 -4.90 2.77 -19.66
C HIS A 65 -6.35 2.64 -19.19
N GLY A 66 -6.83 3.52 -18.31
CA GLY A 66 -8.15 3.44 -17.67
C GLY A 66 -8.29 2.31 -16.63
N ARG A 67 -7.24 1.49 -16.46
CA ARG A 67 -7.10 0.37 -15.52
C ARG A 67 -5.62 0.20 -15.21
N SER A 68 -5.28 -0.52 -14.14
CA SER A 68 -3.86 -0.76 -13.85
C SER A 68 -3.37 -2.05 -14.52
N THR A 69 -2.52 -1.92 -15.54
CA THR A 69 -1.80 -3.04 -16.14
C THR A 69 -0.70 -3.56 -15.20
N ILE A 70 -0.11 -2.67 -14.39
CA ILE A 70 0.86 -3.01 -13.36
C ILE A 70 0.25 -3.94 -12.32
N TYR A 71 -0.96 -3.65 -11.83
CA TYR A 71 -1.63 -4.51 -10.86
C TYR A 71 -1.88 -5.92 -11.40
N GLU A 72 -2.30 -6.05 -12.66
CA GLU A 72 -2.50 -7.34 -13.30
C GLU A 72 -1.18 -8.13 -13.39
N ALA A 73 -0.10 -7.48 -13.83
CA ALA A 73 1.22 -8.09 -13.89
C ALA A 73 1.74 -8.53 -12.51
N ILE A 74 1.63 -7.67 -11.48
CA ILE A 74 2.00 -8.03 -10.10
C ILE A 74 1.18 -9.22 -9.62
N LYS A 75 -0.13 -9.21 -9.86
CA LYS A 75 -1.05 -10.27 -9.41
C LYS A 75 -0.71 -11.62 -10.05
N ASP A 76 -0.35 -11.63 -11.33
CA ASP A 76 0.03 -12.86 -12.02
C ASP A 76 1.40 -13.38 -11.56
N ASN A 77 2.37 -12.50 -11.33
CA ASN A 77 3.66 -12.88 -10.74
C ASN A 77 3.52 -13.42 -9.30
N VAL A 78 2.65 -12.83 -8.48
CA VAL A 78 2.34 -13.34 -7.13
C VAL A 78 1.71 -14.73 -7.21
N ARG A 79 0.75 -14.95 -8.12
CA ARG A 79 0.13 -16.27 -8.34
C ARG A 79 1.13 -17.31 -8.83
N ALA A 80 2.11 -16.89 -9.61
CA ALA A 80 3.19 -17.75 -10.09
C ALA A 80 4.28 -18.02 -9.02
N GLY A 81 4.17 -17.46 -7.82
CA GLY A 81 5.15 -17.63 -6.75
C GLY A 81 6.48 -16.90 -7.01
N LEU A 82 6.48 -15.88 -7.85
CA LEU A 82 7.69 -15.13 -8.25
C LEU A 82 7.97 -13.91 -7.35
N CYS A 83 7.16 -13.70 -6.30
CA CYS A 83 7.39 -12.62 -5.33
C CYS A 83 8.14 -13.12 -4.09
N ALA A 84 8.82 -12.20 -3.41
CA ALA A 84 9.47 -12.45 -2.12
C ALA A 84 9.06 -11.36 -1.10
N CYS A 85 7.74 -11.15 -0.93
CA CYS A 85 7.22 -10.04 -0.13
C CYS A 85 7.63 -10.14 1.34
N GLU A 86 7.74 -11.35 1.87
CA GLU A 86 8.13 -11.63 3.25
C GLU A 86 9.54 -11.13 3.59
N VAL A 87 10.38 -10.95 2.57
CA VAL A 87 11.78 -10.52 2.71
C VAL A 87 12.00 -9.10 2.19
N THR A 88 11.37 -8.76 1.07
CA THR A 88 11.63 -7.49 0.35
C THR A 88 10.72 -6.35 0.78
N ASN A 89 9.49 -6.64 1.24
CA ASN A 89 8.58 -5.60 1.72
C ASN A 89 8.84 -5.37 3.21
N PRO A 90 9.14 -4.14 3.67
CA PRO A 90 9.39 -3.87 5.08
C PRO A 90 8.26 -4.32 6.03
N SER A 91 7.01 -4.34 5.56
CA SER A 91 5.88 -4.85 6.36
C SER A 91 5.83 -6.38 6.49
N GLY A 92 6.62 -7.11 5.71
CA GLY A 92 6.58 -8.58 5.59
C GLY A 92 5.32 -9.12 4.90
N ARG A 93 4.51 -8.26 4.26
CA ARG A 93 3.20 -8.62 3.69
C ARG A 93 3.12 -8.39 2.18
N CYS A 94 2.20 -9.07 1.53
CA CYS A 94 1.93 -8.91 0.10
C CYS A 94 1.54 -7.46 -0.26
N CYS A 95 2.16 -6.92 -1.31
CA CYS A 95 1.97 -5.54 -1.75
C CYS A 95 0.61 -5.24 -2.41
N LEU A 96 -0.14 -6.26 -2.86
CA LEU A 96 -1.36 -6.09 -3.66
C LEU A 96 -2.40 -5.16 -3.00
N GLY A 97 -2.53 -5.20 -1.67
CA GLY A 97 -3.40 -4.29 -0.93
C GLY A 97 -2.98 -2.81 -1.04
N ASN A 98 -1.67 -2.53 -1.04
CA ASN A 98 -1.15 -1.17 -1.22
C ASN A 98 -1.27 -0.73 -2.68
N VAL A 99 -1.06 -1.64 -3.64
CA VAL A 99 -1.29 -1.35 -5.07
C VAL A 99 -2.76 -0.97 -5.31
N GLN A 100 -3.71 -1.71 -4.72
CA GLN A 100 -5.14 -1.38 -4.80
C GLN A 100 -5.47 0.01 -4.22
N LYS A 101 -4.80 0.44 -3.15
CA LYS A 101 -4.96 1.78 -2.59
C LYS A 101 -4.43 2.85 -3.56
N ALA A 102 -3.28 2.62 -4.19
CA ALA A 102 -2.74 3.53 -5.22
C ALA A 102 -3.68 3.66 -6.43
N ILE A 103 -4.29 2.56 -6.90
CA ILE A 103 -5.30 2.58 -7.97
C ILE A 103 -6.52 3.45 -7.58
N GLN A 104 -6.96 3.38 -6.32
CA GLN A 104 -8.09 4.20 -5.85
C GLN A 104 -7.78 5.69 -5.90
N LYS A 105 -6.54 6.09 -5.56
CA LYS A 105 -6.08 7.48 -5.65
C LYS A 105 -6.05 8.01 -7.09
N ALA A 106 -5.85 7.14 -8.07
CA ALA A 106 -5.84 7.53 -9.48
C ALA A 106 -7.24 7.85 -10.04
N ARG A 107 -8.30 7.38 -9.38
CA ARG A 107 -9.68 7.67 -9.79
C ARG A 107 -10.08 9.05 -9.28
N PRO A 108 -10.69 9.91 -10.12
CA PRO A 108 -11.25 11.16 -9.63
C PRO A 108 -12.28 10.83 -8.54
N GLU A 109 -12.29 11.61 -7.46
CA GLU A 109 -13.36 11.49 -6.45
C GLU A 109 -14.70 11.71 -7.15
N VAL A 110 -15.53 10.67 -7.20
CA VAL A 110 -16.93 10.85 -7.56
C VAL A 110 -17.59 11.47 -6.34
N PRO A 111 -18.04 12.74 -6.38
CA PRO A 111 -18.77 13.31 -5.25
C PRO A 111 -19.96 12.41 -4.96
N ALA A 112 -20.15 12.08 -3.69
CA ALA A 112 -21.28 11.28 -3.23
C ALA A 112 -22.59 12.02 -3.56
N VAL A 113 -23.13 11.82 -4.76
CA VAL A 113 -24.48 12.24 -5.09
C VAL A 113 -25.40 11.40 -4.21
N GLY A 114 -25.98 12.04 -3.20
CA GLY A 114 -26.88 11.41 -2.24
C GLY A 114 -28.02 10.72 -2.96
N LEU A 115 -28.03 9.39 -2.92
CA LEU A 115 -29.19 8.59 -3.30
C LEU A 115 -30.27 8.80 -2.23
N HIS A 116 -31.08 9.86 -2.36
CA HIS A 116 -32.30 9.98 -1.57
C HIS A 116 -33.28 8.90 -2.04
N ARG A 117 -33.52 7.89 -1.19
CA ARG A 117 -34.65 6.96 -1.35
C ARG A 117 -35.95 7.75 -1.29
N VAL A 118 -36.56 8.01 -2.44
CA VAL A 118 -37.96 8.44 -2.50
C VAL A 118 -38.81 7.26 -2.02
N ARG A 119 -39.47 7.41 -0.86
CA ARG A 119 -40.51 6.47 -0.44
C ARG A 119 -41.67 6.63 -1.43
N ALA A 120 -41.97 5.58 -2.20
CA ALA A 120 -43.18 5.51 -2.99
C ALA A 120 -44.39 5.60 -2.04
N GLY A 121 -45.09 6.73 -2.09
CA GLY A 121 -46.39 6.88 -1.45
C GLY A 121 -47.40 6.01 -2.19
N GLY A 122 -47.95 5.01 -1.51
CA GLY A 122 -49.07 4.21 -2.03
C GLY A 122 -50.39 5.00 -2.03
N PRO A 123 -51.35 4.66 -2.91
CA PRO A 123 -52.61 5.38 -3.02
C PRO A 123 -53.54 5.08 -1.83
N ARG A 124 -54.37 6.08 -1.49
CA ARG A 124 -55.41 6.04 -0.46
C ARG A 124 -56.59 5.17 -0.85
#